data_AF-A0A3P1SV31-F1
#
_entry.id   AF-A0A3P1SV31-F1
#
_cell.length_a   1.000
_cell.length_b   1.000
_cell.length_c   1.000
_cell.angle_alpha   90.00
_cell.angle_beta   90.00
_cell.angle_gamma   90.00
#
_symmetry.space_group_name_H-M   'P 1'
#
loop_
_entity.id
_entity.type
_entity.pdbx_description
1 polymer ?
#
loop_
_entity_poly.entity_id
_entity_poly.type
_entity_poly.pdbx_seq_one_letter_code
_entity_poly.pdbx_strand_id
1 'polypeptide(L)' 'MTLEKPTRPADFECCEGQCSPCVWDTYFEEMNAWNAAQKAAKAAEQAALDKPETNTESSTD' A
#
# COMPACT_ATOMS: atom_id res chain seq x y z
N MET A 1 8.44 -2.16 7.26
CA MET A 1 7.53 -1.18 7.88
C MET A 1 6.29 -1.11 7.01
N THR A 2 5.12 -1.44 7.53
CA THR A 2 3.84 -1.27 6.82
C THR A 2 3.50 0.21 6.79
N LEU A 3 3.23 0.78 5.60
CA LEU A 3 2.72 2.15 5.54
C LEU A 3 1.33 2.19 6.17
N GLU A 4 1.11 3.14 7.07
CA GLU A 4 -0.21 3.41 7.64
C GLU A 4 -1.05 4.25 6.66
N LYS A 5 -2.38 4.10 6.76
CA LYS A 5 -3.30 4.85 5.90
C LYS A 5 -3.29 6.32 6.34
N PRO A 6 -3.05 7.29 5.43
CA PRO A 6 -3.05 8.70 5.80
C PRO A 6 -4.45 9.15 6.24
N THR A 7 -4.47 10.01 7.25
CA THR A 7 -5.69 10.64 7.76
C THR A 7 -6.03 11.83 6.88
N ARG A 8 -7.30 11.96 6.53
CA ARG A 8 -7.78 13.11 5.76
C ARG A 8 -7.65 14.39 6.61
N PRO A 9 -7.14 15.50 6.05
CA PRO A 9 -7.12 16.76 6.77
C PRO A 9 -8.53 17.21 7.12
N ALA A 10 -8.66 17.95 8.21
CA ALA A 10 -9.91 18.57 8.60
C ALA A 10 -10.20 19.81 7.73
N ASP A 11 -11.47 20.20 7.66
CA ASP A 11 -11.90 21.31 6.79
C ASP A 11 -11.20 22.63 7.16
N PHE A 12 -10.89 22.86 8.43
CA PHE A 12 -10.18 24.06 8.91
C PHE A 12 -8.68 24.07 8.58
N GLU A 13 -8.10 22.95 8.16
CA GLU A 13 -6.71 22.87 7.71
C GLU A 13 -6.58 23.22 6.22
N CYS A 14 -7.70 23.17 5.49
CA CYS A 14 -7.75 23.57 4.08
C CYS A 14 -7.88 25.09 3.98
N CYS A 15 -6.83 25.77 3.51
CA CYS A 15 -6.88 27.21 3.24
C CYS A 15 -7.49 27.55 1.87
N GLU A 16 -8.27 26.65 1.27
CA GLU A 16 -8.92 26.82 -0.05
C GLU A 16 -7.96 27.24 -1.19
N GLY A 17 -6.73 26.73 -1.16
CA GLY A 17 -5.70 27.06 -2.17
C GLY A 17 -4.93 28.35 -1.91
N GLN A 18 -5.12 29.00 -0.76
CA GLN A 18 -4.36 30.19 -0.37
C GLN A 18 -2.99 29.87 0.26
N CYS A 19 -2.74 28.61 0.62
CA CYS A 19 -1.47 28.15 1.17
C CYS A 19 -0.72 27.26 0.15
N SER A 20 0.62 27.33 0.17
CA SER A 20 1.51 26.44 -0.59
C SER A 20 2.65 25.96 0.31
N PRO A 21 2.85 24.65 0.50
CA PRO A 21 2.10 23.54 -0.15
C PRO A 21 0.66 23.40 0.37
N CYS A 22 -0.25 22.89 -0.46
CA CYS A 22 -1.63 22.61 -0.05
C CYS A 22 -1.65 21.33 0.80
N VAL A 23 -2.40 21.34 1.91
CA VAL A 23 -2.53 20.15 2.78
C VAL A 23 -3.06 18.92 2.01
N TRP A 24 -3.87 19.15 0.98
CA TRP A 24 -4.38 18.09 0.12
C TRP A 24 -3.31 17.48 -0.78
N ASP A 25 -2.31 18.25 -1.20
CA ASP A 25 -1.22 17.73 -2.04
C ASP A 25 -0.46 16.65 -1.27
N THR A 26 -0.01 16.97 -0.06
CA THR A 26 0.66 16.02 0.84
C THR A 26 -0.22 14.80 1.10
N TYR A 27 -1.50 15.01 1.41
CA TYR A 27 -2.43 13.91 1.65
C TYR A 27 -2.53 12.94 0.46
N PHE A 28 -2.65 13.46 -0.76
CA PHE A 28 -2.76 12.60 -1.94
C PHE A 28 -1.46 11.88 -2.27
N GLU A 29 -0.30 12.51 -2.06
CA GLU A 29 1.00 11.87 -2.21
C GLU A 29 1.15 10.67 -1.26
N GLU A 30 0.85 10.87 0.02
CA GLU A 30 0.88 9.80 1.02
C GLU A 30 -0.14 8.70 0.72
N MET A 31 -1.33 9.08 0.25
CA MET A 31 -2.41 8.14 -0.08
C MET A 31 -2.03 7.27 -1.28
N ASN A 32 -1.35 7.86 -2.27
CA ASN A 32 -0.80 7.13 -3.41
C ASN A 32 0.29 6.13 -2.98
N ALA A 33 1.20 6.54 -2.10
CA ALA A 33 2.24 5.66 -1.57
C ALA A 33 1.63 4.49 -0.78
N TRP A 34 0.64 4.77 0.06
CA TRP A 34 -0.07 3.74 0.83
C TRP A 34 -0.79 2.74 -0.10
N ASN A 35 -1.52 3.23 -1.11
CA ASN A 35 -2.20 2.37 -2.09
C ASN A 35 -1.22 1.46 -2.84
N ALA A 36 -0.05 1.99 -3.23
CA ALA A 36 0.99 1.22 -3.91
C ALA A 36 1.53 0.10 -2.98
N ALA A 37 1.79 0.42 -1.71
CA ALA A 37 2.23 -0.55 -0.72
C ALA A 37 1.18 -1.65 -0.49
N GLN A 38 -0.11 -1.29 -0.38
CA GLN A 38 -1.20 -2.25 -0.22
C GLN A 38 -1.34 -3.20 -1.41
N LYS A 39 -1.18 -2.69 -2.64
CA LYS A 39 -1.20 -3.52 -3.85
C LYS A 39 -0.02 -4.49 -3.88
N ALA A 40 1.18 -4.02 -3.56
CA ALA A 40 2.37 -4.86 -3.50
C ALA A 40 2.25 -5.96 -2.44
N ALA A 41 1.73 -5.64 -1.25
CA ALA A 41 1.50 -6.61 -0.19
C ALA A 41 0.52 -7.72 -0.61
N LYS A 42 -0.62 -7.35 -1.22
CA LYS A 42 -1.61 -8.31 -1.73
C LYS A 42 -1.04 -9.21 -2.84
N ALA A 43 -0.25 -8.65 -3.75
CA ALA A 43 0.39 -9.42 -4.81
C ALA A 43 1.40 -10.43 -4.25
N ALA A 44 2.18 -10.02 -3.24
CA ALA A 44 3.13 -10.90 -2.55
C ALA A 44 2.42 -12.02 -1.77
N GLU A 45 1.30 -11.72 -1.11
CA GLU A 45 0.47 -12.73 -0.42
C GLU A 45 -0.10 -13.75 -1.41
N GLN A 46 -0.67 -13.30 -2.53
CA GLN A 46 -1.18 -14.20 -3.56
C GLN A 46 -0.08 -15.09 -4.15
N ALA A 47 1.11 -14.53 -4.41
CA ALA A 47 2.25 -15.30 -4.92
C ALA A 47 2.81 -16.32 -3.89
N ALA A 48 2.63 -16.07 -2.59
CA ALA A 48 3.01 -17.01 -1.54
C ALA A 48 2.00 -18.14 -1.38
N LEU A 49 0.71 -17.88 -1.61
CA LEU A 49 -0.37 -18.89 -1.58
C LEU A 49 -0.37 -19.79 -2.82
N ASP A 50 0.10 -19.28 -3.96
CA ASP A 50 0.20 -20.03 -5.22
C ASP A 50 1.50 -20.86 -5.35
N LYS A 51 2.26 -21.05 -4.27
CA LYS A 51 3.42 -21.95 -4.30
C LYS A 51 2.91 -23.38 -4.12
N PRO A 52 2.82 -24.21 -5.19
CA PRO A 52 2.56 -25.62 -4.98
C PRO A 52 3.72 -26.16 -4.15
N GLU A 53 3.37 -26.67 -2.99
CA GLU A 53 4.09 -27.70 -2.27
C GLU A 53 4.41 -28.85 -3.25
N THR A 54 5.48 -28.71 -4.01
CA THR A 54 6.10 -29.84 -4.70
C THR A 54 6.71 -30.71 -3.62
N ASN A 55 5.88 -31.57 -3.04
CA ASN A 55 6.31 -32.77 -2.36
C ASN A 55 7.26 -33.50 -3.33
N THR A 56 8.56 -33.37 -3.10
CA THR A 56 9.55 -34.24 -3.71
C THR A 56 9.57 -35.51 -2.88
N GLU A 57 8.49 -36.28 -3.00
CA GLU A 57 8.48 -37.71 -2.74
C GLU A 57 8.19 -38.39 -4.07
N SER A 58 9.26 -38.67 -4.80
CA SER A 58 9.32 -39.68 -5.85
C SER A 58 10.78 -40.12 -5.82
N SER A 59 11.15 -41.12 -5.01
CA SER A 59 10.83 -42.52 -5.24
C SER A 59 10.99 -42.84 -6.72
N THR A 60 12.18 -43.27 -7.10
CA THR A 60 12.44 -44.21 -8.19
C THR A 60 13.82 -44.82 -7.95
N ASP A 61 13.78 -46.13 -7.67
CA ASP A 61 14.80 -47.18 -7.86
C ASP A 61 16.19 -47.04 -7.20
#